data_AF-A0AAV3RPV9-F1
#
_entry.id   AF-A0AAV3RPV9-F1
#
_cell.length_a   1.000
_cell.length_b   1.000
_cell.length_c   1.000
_cell.angle_alpha   90.00
_cell.angle_beta   90.00
_cell.angle_gamma   90.00
#
_symmetry.space_group_name_H-M   'P 1'
#
loop_
_entity.id
_entity.type
_entity.pdbx_description
1 polymer ?
#
loop_
_entity_poly.entity_id
_entity_poly.type
_entity_poly.pdbx_seq_one_letter_code
_entity_poly.pdbx_strand_id
1 'polypeptide(L)'
;MDKLVNRTLGDMLRAAIDGNLKSWDQLLYKVELSYNRSWKWSTGFSHFTVIYGYNPRAPIDLALPVGRKIHDKAEDLITTLQNIHEEARKRLLVDFDVGDFVWAVLTKDRFGVGEYNKLKARKVGPYEIA
;
A
#
# COMPACT_ATOMS: atom_id res chain seq x y z
N MET A 1 -1.77 -11.73 3.64
CA MET A 1 -1.15 -11.02 2.50
C MET A 1 -2.25 -10.65 1.52
N ASP A 2 -2.30 -9.38 1.12
CA ASP A 2 -3.37 -8.87 0.27
C ASP A 2 -3.20 -9.29 -1.19
N LYS A 3 -4.31 -9.65 -1.83
CA LYS A 3 -4.35 -10.07 -3.24
C LYS A 3 -3.75 -9.05 -4.21
N LEU A 4 -3.83 -7.76 -3.86
CA LEU A 4 -3.28 -6.67 -4.67
C LEU A 4 -1.75 -6.64 -4.64
N VAL A 5 -1.15 -6.82 -3.46
CA VAL A 5 0.31 -6.84 -3.28
C VAL A 5 0.92 -7.97 -4.10
N ASN A 6 0.34 -9.17 -4.02
CA ASN A 6 0.80 -10.33 -4.78
C ASN A 6 0.70 -10.12 -6.30
N ARG A 7 -0.35 -9.42 -6.75
CA ARG A 7 -0.48 -9.05 -8.16
C ARG A 7 0.63 -8.11 -8.60
N THR A 8 0.86 -7.02 -7.87
CA THR A 8 1.89 -6.04 -8.23
C THR A 8 3.30 -6.63 -8.18
N LEU A 9 3.62 -7.41 -7.15
CA LEU A 9 4.91 -8.10 -7.07
C LEU A 9 5.08 -9.12 -8.21
N GLY A 10 4.03 -9.85 -8.56
CA GLY A 10 4.03 -10.74 -9.72
C GLY A 10 4.26 -10.01 -11.04
N ASP A 11 3.64 -8.85 -11.23
CA ASP A 11 3.82 -8.02 -12.43
C ASP A 11 5.25 -7.47 -12.52
N MET A 12 5.82 -7.00 -11.40
CA MET A 12 7.23 -6.56 -11.32
C MET A 12 8.20 -7.71 -11.59
N LEU A 13 7.95 -8.91 -11.04
CA LEU A 13 8.75 -10.09 -11.30
C LEU A 13 8.72 -10.48 -12.78
N ARG A 14 7.54 -10.48 -13.41
CA ARG A 14 7.42 -10.78 -14.85
C ARG A 14 8.19 -9.77 -15.71
N ALA A 15 8.18 -8.49 -15.34
CA ALA A 15 8.95 -7.47 -16.05
C ALA A 15 10.46 -7.59 -15.84
N ALA A 16 10.90 -8.08 -14.68
CA ALA A 16 12.32 -8.26 -14.35
C ALA A 16 12.92 -9.57 -14.91
N ILE A 17 12.09 -10.56 -15.20
CA ILE A 17 12.52 -11.85 -15.79
C ILE A 17 12.73 -11.65 -17.29
N ASP A 18 13.98 -11.47 -17.68
CA ASP A 18 14.40 -11.41 -19.08
C ASP A 18 14.59 -12.83 -19.65
N GLY A 19 13.49 -13.56 -19.84
CA GLY A 19 13.47 -14.89 -20.47
C GLY A 19 14.07 -16.05 -19.65
N ASN A 20 14.86 -15.79 -18.61
CA ASN A 20 15.42 -16.84 -17.75
C ASN A 20 14.57 -17.05 -16.50
N LEU A 21 13.65 -18.02 -16.57
CA LEU A 21 12.75 -18.35 -15.45
C LEU A 21 13.49 -18.87 -14.21
N LYS A 22 14.77 -19.29 -14.31
CA LYS A 22 15.50 -19.89 -13.17
C LYS A 22 16.06 -18.88 -12.18
N SER A 23 16.10 -17.59 -12.50
CA SER A 23 16.67 -16.54 -11.64
C SER A 23 15.63 -15.80 -10.79
N TRP A 24 14.39 -16.27 -10.74
CA TRP A 24 13.30 -15.58 -10.04
C TRP A 24 13.56 -15.43 -8.54
N ASP A 25 14.22 -16.40 -7.92
CA ASP A 25 14.62 -16.43 -6.51
C ASP A 25 15.65 -15.33 -6.20
N GLN A 26 16.63 -15.13 -7.10
CA GLN A 26 17.62 -14.08 -7.00
C GLN A 26 17.06 -12.68 -7.33
N LEU A 27 15.94 -12.62 -8.05
CA LEU A 27 15.26 -11.36 -8.36
C LEU A 27 14.21 -10.99 -7.32
N LEU A 28 13.71 -11.96 -6.55
CA LEU A 28 12.64 -11.76 -5.57
C LEU A 28 12.99 -10.67 -4.56
N TYR A 29 14.18 -10.75 -3.95
CA TYR A 29 14.62 -9.75 -2.98
C TYR A 29 14.73 -8.34 -3.61
N LYS A 30 15.15 -8.26 -4.88
CA LYS A 30 15.29 -6.96 -5.59
C LYS A 30 13.92 -6.34 -5.85
N VAL A 31 12.95 -7.15 -6.25
CA VAL A 31 11.58 -6.71 -6.49
C VAL A 31 10.91 -6.30 -5.18
N GLU A 32 11.02 -7.12 -4.13
CA GLU A 32 10.49 -6.80 -2.81
C GLU A 32 11.07 -5.49 -2.27
N LEU A 33 12.40 -5.34 -2.34
CA LEU A 33 13.08 -4.11 -1.93
C LEU A 33 12.54 -2.93 -2.74
N SER A 34 12.51 -3.03 -4.07
CA SER A 34 12.00 -1.95 -4.94
C SER A 34 10.56 -1.58 -4.60
N TYR A 35 9.69 -2.57 -4.37
CA TYR A 35 8.29 -2.36 -4.03
C TYR A 35 8.11 -1.69 -2.67
N ASN A 36 8.88 -2.09 -1.65
CA ASN A 36 8.81 -1.56 -0.28
C ASN A 36 9.44 -0.16 -0.16
N ARG A 37 10.45 0.14 -0.98
CA ARG A 37 11.06 1.48 -1.09
C ARG A 37 10.21 2.48 -1.86
N SER A 38 9.38 1.99 -2.79
CA SER A 38 8.57 2.83 -3.66
C SER A 38 7.54 3.64 -2.87
N TRP A 39 7.38 4.90 -3.26
CA TRP A 39 6.33 5.78 -2.75
C TRP A 39 4.95 5.20 -3.03
N LYS A 40 4.06 5.19 -2.03
CA LYS A 40 2.66 4.82 -2.20
C LYS A 40 1.79 6.06 -2.07
N TRP A 41 0.98 6.31 -3.09
CA TRP A 41 0.10 7.48 -3.11
C TRP A 41 -0.97 7.42 -2.01
N SER A 42 -1.48 6.22 -1.70
CA SER A 42 -2.56 6.01 -0.74
C SER A 42 -2.16 6.32 0.70
N THR A 43 -0.93 6.01 1.09
CA THR A 43 -0.40 6.33 2.41
C THR A 43 0.40 7.62 2.42
N GLY A 44 0.86 8.11 1.27
CA GLY A 44 1.79 9.23 1.20
C GLY A 44 3.19 8.90 1.72
N PHE A 45 3.55 7.61 1.82
CA PHE A 45 4.85 7.16 2.31
C PHE A 45 5.24 5.85 1.61
N SER A 46 6.51 5.45 1.69
CA SER A 46 6.90 4.08 1.33
C SER A 46 6.59 3.12 2.48
N HIS A 47 6.44 1.83 2.21
CA HIS A 47 6.18 0.85 3.27
C HIS A 47 7.29 0.82 4.32
N PHE A 48 8.55 0.97 3.90
CA PHE A 48 9.66 1.04 4.85
C PHE A 48 9.56 2.25 5.78
N THR A 49 9.16 3.41 5.26
CA THR A 49 8.99 4.60 6.09
C THR A 49 7.84 4.44 7.08
N VAL A 50 6.75 3.77 6.70
CA VAL A 50 5.65 3.48 7.62
C VAL A 50 6.09 2.50 8.71
N ILE A 51 6.75 1.40 8.36
CA ILE A 51 7.10 0.33 9.32
C ILE A 51 8.27 0.71 10.22
N TYR A 52 9.31 1.31 9.65
CA TYR A 52 10.60 1.55 10.32
C TYR A 52 10.90 3.02 10.58
N GLY A 53 10.11 3.95 10.04
CA GLY A 53 10.33 5.39 10.18
C GLY A 53 11.36 5.95 9.20
N TYR A 54 12.04 5.09 8.42
CA TYR A 54 13.02 5.48 7.42
C TYR A 54 12.99 4.53 6.22
N ASN A 55 13.52 5.00 5.09
CA ASN A 55 13.69 4.19 3.89
C ASN A 55 15.17 3.75 3.78
N PRO A 56 15.49 2.45 3.92
CA PRO A 56 16.88 1.98 3.86
C PRO A 56 17.52 2.31 2.51
N ARG A 57 18.85 2.47 2.51
CA ARG A 57 19.63 2.75 1.29
C ARG A 57 19.71 1.49 0.43
N ALA A 58 19.43 1.61 -0.87
CA ALA A 58 19.78 0.57 -1.82
C ALA A 58 21.24 0.73 -2.26
N PRO A 59 21.84 -0.30 -2.88
CA PRO A 59 23.21 -0.24 -3.35
C PRO A 59 23.55 1.00 -4.20
N ILE A 60 22.60 1.47 -5.02
CA ILE A 60 22.77 2.69 -5.84
C ILE A 60 22.92 3.97 -4.99
N ASP A 61 22.25 4.04 -3.83
CA ASP A 61 22.31 5.22 -2.96
C ASP A 61 23.62 5.29 -2.16
N LEU A 62 24.35 4.17 -2.06
CA LEU A 62 25.68 4.14 -1.46
C LEU A 62 26.73 4.80 -2.37
N ALA A 63 26.50 4.80 -3.68
CA ALA A 63 27.35 5.47 -4.64
C ALA A 63 27.09 7.00 -4.70
N LEU A 64 25.98 7.47 -4.11
CA LEU A 64 25.58 8.87 -4.11
C LEU A 64 25.87 9.52 -2.74
N PRO A 65 26.40 10.76 -2.70
CA PRO A 65 26.59 11.49 -1.45
C PRO A 65 25.26 12.03 -0.95
N VAL A 66 24.40 11.16 -0.43
CA VAL A 66 23.14 11.55 0.20
C VAL A 66 23.36 11.71 1.70
N GLY A 67 22.91 12.85 2.25
CA GLY A 67 22.96 13.14 3.69
C GLY A 67 22.32 12.02 4.52
N ARG A 68 22.91 11.71 5.68
CA ARG A 68 22.38 10.69 6.58
C ARG A 68 21.33 11.35 7.47
N LYS A 69 20.08 10.87 7.45
CA LYS A 69 19.15 11.14 8.55
C LYS A 69 19.47 10.12 9.64
N ILE A 70 20.22 10.56 10.65
CA ILE A 70 20.46 9.78 11.86
C ILE A 70 19.48 10.31 12.89
N HIS A 71 18.69 9.42 13.48
CA HIS A 71 17.96 9.76 14.70
C HIS A 71 18.93 9.50 15.85
N ASP A 72 19.45 10.57 16.46
CA ASP A 72 20.43 10.47 17.54
C ASP A 72 19.82 9.92 18.83
N LYS A 73 18.50 10.04 18.99
CA LYS A 73 17.73 9.50 20.12
C LYS A 73 16.60 8.59 19.65
N ALA A 74 16.38 7.51 20.38
CA ALA A 74 15.28 6.57 20.12
C ALA A 74 13.89 7.23 20.31
N GLU A 75 13.77 8.18 21.23
CA GLU A 75 12.55 8.95 21.48
C GLU A 75 12.10 9.72 20.23
N ASP A 76 13.03 10.41 19.56
CA ASP A 76 12.76 11.17 18.34
C ASP A 76 12.26 10.25 17.21
N LEU A 77 12.79 9.03 17.11
CA LEU A 77 12.33 8.03 16.15
C LEU A 77 10.90 7.57 16.45
N ILE A 78 10.57 7.34 17.73
CA ILE A 78 9.23 6.92 18.15
C ILE A 78 8.22 8.02 17.83
N THR A 79 8.51 9.27 18.17
CA THR A 79 7.63 10.41 17.86
C THR A 79 7.45 10.56 16.35
N THR A 80 8.52 10.40 15.57
CA THR A 80 8.45 10.45 14.11
C THR A 80 7.55 9.34 13.55
N LEU A 81 7.71 8.12 14.06
CA LEU A 81 6.88 6.96 13.67
C LEU A 81 5.40 7.16 14.01
N GLN A 82 5.09 7.71 15.19
CA GLN A 82 3.71 8.03 15.58
C GLN A 82 3.09 9.03 14.60
N ASN A 83 3.81 10.10 14.26
CA ASN A 83 3.35 11.10 13.30
C ASN A 83 3.12 10.50 11.90
N ILE A 84 4.05 9.67 11.41
CA ILE A 84 3.91 8.98 10.10
C ILE A 84 2.68 8.07 10.11
N HIS A 85 2.47 7.32 11.19
CA HIS A 85 1.31 6.44 11.30
C HIS A 85 -0.01 7.21 11.33
N GLU A 86 -0.08 8.31 12.06
CA GLU A 86 -1.27 9.16 12.08
C GLU A 86 -1.56 9.76 10.71
N GLU A 87 -0.55 10.30 10.02
CA GLU A 87 -0.72 10.88 8.69
C GLU A 87 -1.13 9.82 7.66
N ALA A 88 -0.48 8.66 7.67
CA ALA A 88 -0.87 7.54 6.80
C ALA A 88 -2.30 7.08 7.09
N ARG A 89 -2.70 7.01 8.36
CA ARG A 89 -4.06 6.63 8.77
C ARG A 89 -5.10 7.64 8.30
N LYS A 90 -4.84 8.94 8.45
CA LYS A 90 -5.72 10.01 7.97
C LYS A 90 -5.93 9.98 6.45
N ARG A 91 -4.92 9.53 5.69
CA ARG A 91 -5.04 9.38 4.22
C ARG A 91 -5.79 8.11 3.79
N LEU A 92 -5.75 7.06 4.62
CA LEU A 92 -6.42 5.79 4.34
C LEU A 92 -7.87 5.76 4.82
N LEU A 93 -8.16 6.44 5.92
CA LEU A 93 -9.50 6.49 6.49
C LEU A 93 -10.23 7.70 5.92
N VAL A 94 -11.40 7.42 5.36
CA VAL A 94 -12.42 8.43 5.12
C VAL A 94 -13.40 8.26 6.28
N ASP A 95 -13.36 9.21 7.21
CA ASP A 95 -14.38 9.30 8.25
C ASP A 95 -15.65 9.86 7.60
N PHE A 96 -16.80 9.35 8.03
CA PHE A 96 -18.10 9.82 7.59
C PHE A 96 -18.88 10.31 8.80
N ASP A 97 -19.60 11.42 8.63
CA ASP A 97 -20.45 12.00 9.66
C ASP A 97 -21.92 11.63 9.45
N VAL A 98 -22.71 11.72 10.53
CA VAL A 98 -24.18 11.58 10.44
C VAL A 98 -24.71 12.67 9.51
N GLY A 99 -25.49 12.29 8.50
CA GLY A 99 -25.94 13.16 7.42
C GLY A 99 -25.13 13.07 6.12
N ASP A 100 -23.99 12.37 6.11
CA ASP A 100 -23.26 12.11 4.87
C ASP A 100 -23.98 11.08 3.99
N PHE A 101 -23.93 11.32 2.67
CA PHE A 101 -24.51 10.42 1.68
C PHE A 101 -23.44 9.47 1.12
N VAL A 102 -23.59 8.18 1.37
CA VAL A 102 -22.64 7.14 0.94
C VAL A 102 -23.26 6.13 -0.01
N TRP A 103 -22.43 5.64 -0.94
CA TRP A 103 -22.83 4.55 -1.84
C TRP A 103 -22.57 3.20 -1.22
N ALA A 104 -23.63 2.43 -0.98
CA ALA A 104 -23.51 1.07 -0.47
C ALA A 104 -23.00 0.13 -1.58
N VAL A 105 -21.86 -0.51 -1.36
CA VAL A 105 -21.33 -1.55 -2.26
C VAL A 105 -21.92 -2.90 -1.84
N LEU A 106 -22.75 -3.49 -2.68
CA LEU A 106 -23.30 -4.82 -2.45
C LEU A 106 -22.27 -5.89 -2.85
N THR A 107 -21.88 -6.72 -1.89
CA THR A 107 -21.08 -7.92 -2.15
C THR A 107 -21.97 -9.06 -2.68
N LYS A 108 -21.38 -10.01 -3.39
CA LYS A 108 -22.10 -11.13 -4.03
C LYS A 108 -22.97 -11.91 -3.03
N ASP A 109 -22.52 -12.01 -1.78
CA ASP A 109 -23.17 -12.75 -0.70
C ASP A 109 -24.48 -12.12 -0.22
N ARG A 110 -24.76 -10.86 -0.59
CA ARG A 110 -25.99 -10.15 -0.23
C ARG A 110 -27.08 -10.21 -1.30
N PHE A 111 -26.81 -10.86 -2.45
CA PHE A 111 -27.81 -11.08 -3.50
C PHE A 111 -28.45 -12.47 -3.36
N GLY A 112 -29.73 -12.60 -3.68
CA GLY A 112 -30.39 -13.90 -3.79
C GLY A 112 -29.67 -14.80 -4.80
N VAL A 113 -29.73 -16.12 -4.58
CA VAL A 113 -29.14 -17.10 -5.50
C VAL A 113 -29.76 -16.91 -6.90
N GLY A 114 -28.94 -16.55 -7.88
CA GLY A 114 -29.37 -16.29 -9.27
C GLY A 114 -29.65 -14.81 -9.61
N GLU A 115 -29.74 -13.91 -8.63
CA GLU A 115 -29.97 -12.48 -8.91
C GLU A 115 -28.70 -11.69 -9.26
N TYR A 116 -27.54 -12.21 -8.84
CA TYR A 116 -26.24 -11.60 -9.10
C TYR A 116 -25.83 -11.80 -10.57
N ASN A 117 -25.65 -10.70 -11.30
CA ASN A 117 -25.05 -10.68 -12.62
C ASN A 117 -23.80 -9.79 -12.61
N LYS A 118 -22.72 -10.21 -13.28
CA LYS A 118 -21.44 -9.47 -13.34
C LYS A 118 -21.58 -8.04 -13.86
N LEU A 119 -22.64 -7.77 -14.64
CA LEU A 119 -22.92 -6.48 -15.27
C LEU A 119 -23.90 -5.58 -14.50
N LYS A 120 -24.53 -6.07 -13.41
CA LYS A 120 -25.42 -5.22 -12.60
C LYS A 120 -24.61 -4.19 -11.82
N ALA A 121 -25.22 -3.02 -11.60
CA ALA A 121 -24.65 -1.98 -10.75
C ALA A 121 -24.37 -2.55 -9.35
N ARG A 122 -23.11 -2.47 -8.92
CA ARG A 122 -22.68 -2.95 -7.59
C ARG A 122 -22.89 -1.94 -6.47
N LYS A 123 -23.08 -0.68 -6.84
CA LYS A 123 -23.31 0.44 -5.93
C LYS A 123 -24.80 0.76 -5.98
N VAL A 124 -25.43 0.87 -4.82
CA VAL A 124 -26.84 1.25 -4.69
C VAL A 124 -26.90 2.50 -3.84
N GLY A 125 -27.66 3.49 -4.34
CA GLY A 125 -28.10 4.73 -3.68
C GLY A 125 -27.01 5.60 -3.04
N PRO A 126 -27.20 6.91 -2.96
CA PRO A 126 -26.70 7.65 -1.82
C PRO A 126 -27.62 7.36 -0.63
N TYR A 127 -27.12 6.64 0.37
CA TYR A 127 -27.80 6.46 1.65
C TYR A 127 -27.23 7.44 2.65
N GLU A 128 -28.11 8.10 3.39
CA GLU A 128 -27.70 8.94 4.51
C GLU A 128 -27.23 8.07 5.66
N ILE A 129 -26.10 8.43 6.26
CA ILE A 129 -25.63 7.82 7.51
C ILE A 129 -26.48 8.38 8.64
N ALA A 130 -27.23 7.50 9.31
CA ALA A 130 -28.09 7.80 10.46
C ALA A 130 -27.33 7.72 11.78
#